data_AF-A0A6N8EIP5-F1
#
_entry.id   AF-A0A6N8EIP5-F1
#
_cell.length_a   1.000
_cell.length_b   1.000
_cell.length_c   1.000
_cell.angle_alpha   90.00
_cell.angle_beta   90.00
_cell.angle_gamma   90.00
#
_symmetry.space_group_name_H-M   'P 1'
#
loop_
_entity.id
_entity.type
_entity.pdbx_description
1 polymer ?
#
loop_
_entity_poly.entity_id
_entity_poly.type
_entity_poly.pdbx_seq_one_letter_code
_entity_poly.pdbx_strand_id
1 'polypeptide(L)'
;MIAANFQVLDFRPLFLTVEGIGPFQQQPFQLDFTDADDEPCNVYLLLSKNGMGKTTLLDLMASLMGMFEQRVPESIGFEDLDSGAGRAQWDFLVRVRKDGEETTRILSLVAGRDEPWGLNPWGESRLARYGAQAHSLFGFIRQASGRLSRVGEGSGSGGQPRGLSMVVDGLVDDDFVADILAAMHAHQNQAPDAFEDAPLTMPTLLLFSAYRDIPRVQDSQRGVIQPPSWGYRPVHRFGTESQGWQDSLDNLLVWLKWLDDGRYEQAIKVINERVFVESPKFLKGVRKQPPEAMVVSGGNPHRLDRLSSGEKSLIQLYLRVGVHMTRNTLLLVDELDIHLHSIWQHRTLSFFKQLAVDHPGLTIITSTHARELIPAFGHDIPEPGLRKGGHIIEEGVA
;
A
#
# COMPACT_ATOMS: atom_id res chain seq x y z
N MET A 1 -18.03 -15.32 -14.50
CA MET A 1 -19.08 -14.28 -14.65
C MET A 1 -19.05 -13.23 -13.54
N ILE A 2 -18.63 -13.55 -12.31
CA ILE A 2 -18.62 -12.60 -11.16
C ILE A 2 -17.69 -11.38 -11.37
N ALA A 3 -16.50 -11.55 -11.97
CA ALA A 3 -15.49 -10.49 -12.04
C ALA A 3 -15.85 -9.28 -12.94
N ALA A 4 -16.76 -9.43 -13.91
CA ALA A 4 -17.05 -8.34 -14.85
C ALA A 4 -17.96 -7.24 -14.26
N ASN A 5 -18.71 -7.55 -13.20
CA ASN A 5 -19.74 -6.67 -12.65
C ASN A 5 -19.43 -6.13 -11.25
N PHE A 6 -18.26 -6.45 -10.68
CA PHE A 6 -17.83 -5.98 -9.35
C PHE A 6 -16.72 -4.94 -9.48
N GLN A 7 -16.97 -3.73 -9.00
CA GLN A 7 -16.00 -2.63 -9.02
C GLN A 7 -15.83 -2.07 -7.61
N VAL A 8 -14.59 -1.85 -7.19
CA VAL A 8 -14.30 -1.07 -5.99
C VAL A 8 -14.20 0.40 -6.40
N LEU A 9 -15.15 1.21 -5.96
CA LEU A 9 -15.21 2.64 -6.28
C LEU A 9 -14.32 3.44 -5.34
N ASP A 10 -14.32 3.10 -4.04
CA ASP A 10 -13.45 3.68 -3.03
C ASP A 10 -12.95 2.59 -2.07
N PHE A 11 -11.69 2.69 -1.64
CA PHE A 11 -11.08 1.85 -0.61
C PHE A 11 -10.25 2.73 0.34
N ARG A 12 -10.89 3.33 1.34
CA ARG A 12 -10.29 4.39 2.17
C ARG A 12 -10.05 3.91 3.60
N PRO A 13 -8.84 4.00 4.16
CA PRO A 13 -8.57 3.58 5.53
C PRO A 13 -9.26 4.50 6.54
N LEU A 14 -9.71 3.94 7.66
CA LEU A 14 -10.34 4.66 8.77
C LEU A 14 -9.55 4.52 10.07
N PHE A 15 -9.39 3.29 10.56
CA PHE A 15 -8.76 3.05 11.87
C PHE A 15 -7.88 1.81 11.83
N LEU A 16 -6.62 1.92 12.26
CA LEU A 16 -5.79 0.75 12.57
C LEU A 16 -5.70 0.63 14.09
N THR A 17 -6.23 -0.45 14.65
CA THR A 17 -6.12 -0.77 16.08
C THR A 17 -5.24 -2.00 16.27
N VAL A 18 -4.26 -1.92 17.18
CA VAL A 18 -3.30 -2.99 17.45
C VAL A 18 -3.18 -3.23 18.95
N GLU A 19 -2.92 -4.47 19.35
CA GLU A 19 -2.67 -4.86 20.73
C GLU A 19 -1.64 -5.98 20.75
N GLY A 20 -0.59 -5.87 21.56
CA GLY A 20 0.45 -6.89 21.64
C GLY A 20 1.33 -6.98 20.39
N ILE A 21 1.51 -5.87 19.66
CA ILE A 21 2.27 -5.81 18.41
C ILE A 21 3.53 -4.96 18.59
N GLY A 22 4.71 -5.54 18.38
CA GLY A 22 6.00 -4.86 18.48
C GLY A 22 6.11 -4.09 19.80
N PRO A 23 6.27 -2.75 19.77
CA PRO A 23 6.32 -1.99 21.00
C PRO A 23 4.92 -1.76 21.62
N PHE A 24 3.80 -1.89 20.91
CA PHE A 24 2.44 -1.63 21.40
C PHE A 24 1.88 -2.79 22.27
N GLN A 25 2.41 -2.95 23.48
CA GLN A 25 2.14 -4.13 24.32
C GLN A 25 1.09 -3.94 25.42
N GLN A 26 1.01 -2.75 26.03
CA GLN A 26 0.27 -2.59 27.30
C GLN A 26 -1.24 -2.40 27.12
N GLN A 27 -1.65 -1.64 26.12
CA GLN A 27 -3.05 -1.31 25.85
C GLN A 27 -3.27 -1.22 24.33
N PRO A 28 -4.51 -1.39 23.85
CA PRO A 28 -4.82 -1.18 22.44
C PRO A 28 -4.38 0.21 21.97
N PHE A 29 -3.53 0.25 20.95
CA PHE A 29 -3.09 1.47 20.29
C PHE A 29 -3.89 1.65 19.00
N GLN A 30 -4.38 2.86 18.73
CA GLN A 30 -5.17 3.16 17.54
C GLN A 30 -4.56 4.32 16.76
N LEU A 31 -4.39 4.13 15.45
CA LEU A 31 -4.24 5.19 14.48
C LEU A 31 -5.59 5.53 13.87
N ASP A 32 -5.93 6.81 13.87
CA ASP A 32 -7.11 7.38 13.23
C ASP A 32 -6.69 8.06 11.93
N PHE A 33 -7.20 7.57 10.79
CA PHE A 33 -6.93 8.08 9.44
C PHE A 33 -7.98 9.08 8.97
N THR A 34 -8.80 9.65 9.85
CA THR A 34 -9.79 10.66 9.51
C THR A 34 -9.32 12.08 9.82
N ASP A 35 -9.89 13.06 9.13
CA ASP A 35 -9.68 14.48 9.40
C ASP A 35 -10.62 14.97 10.53
N ALA A 36 -10.61 16.27 10.82
CA ALA A 36 -11.41 16.85 11.91
C ALA A 36 -12.95 16.73 11.68
N ASP A 37 -13.37 16.44 10.45
CA ASP A 37 -14.76 16.25 10.06
C ASP A 37 -15.12 14.75 9.91
N ASP A 38 -14.25 13.85 10.42
CA ASP A 38 -14.34 12.39 10.31
C ASP A 38 -14.29 11.85 8.88
N GLU A 39 -13.78 12.63 7.93
CA GLU A 39 -13.62 12.16 6.56
C GLU A 39 -12.27 11.46 6.39
N PRO A 40 -12.20 10.35 5.63
CA PRO A 40 -10.93 9.64 5.42
C PRO A 40 -9.88 10.54 4.75
N CYS A 41 -8.67 10.55 5.32
CA CYS A 41 -7.52 11.25 4.77
C CYS A 41 -6.98 10.56 3.50
N ASN A 42 -6.49 11.35 2.56
CA ASN A 42 -5.73 10.86 1.40
C ASN A 42 -4.23 11.09 1.51
N VAL A 43 -3.79 11.90 2.49
CA VAL A 43 -2.37 12.02 2.87
C VAL A 43 -2.23 11.98 4.38
N TYR A 44 -1.38 11.08 4.89
CA TYR A 44 -1.22 10.84 6.31
C TYR A 44 0.27 10.79 6.70
N LEU A 45 0.63 11.52 7.76
CA LEU A 45 2.01 11.58 8.26
C LEU A 45 2.15 10.93 9.64
N LEU A 46 2.97 9.87 9.72
CA LEU A 46 3.38 9.23 10.97
C LEU A 46 4.74 9.80 11.41
N LEU A 47 4.73 10.54 12.52
CA LEU A 47 5.93 11.14 13.09
C LEU A 47 6.31 10.43 14.39
N SER A 48 7.54 9.94 14.51
CA SER A 48 8.07 9.49 15.80
C SER A 48 9.58 9.36 15.81
N LYS A 49 10.17 9.19 16.99
CA LYS A 49 11.59 8.81 17.12
C LYS A 49 11.84 7.40 16.56
N ASN A 50 13.11 7.07 16.32
CA ASN A 50 13.49 5.72 15.89
C ASN A 50 13.16 4.69 16.97
N GLY A 51 12.72 3.50 16.55
CA GLY A 51 12.36 2.42 17.47
C GLY A 51 10.95 2.49 18.07
N MET A 52 10.14 3.51 17.74
CA MET A 52 8.77 3.66 18.27
C MET A 52 7.69 2.91 17.45
N GLY A 53 8.08 1.97 16.59
CA GLY A 53 7.14 1.08 15.88
C GLY A 53 6.55 1.59 14.55
N LYS A 54 7.09 2.65 13.91
CA LYS A 54 6.61 3.11 12.58
C LYS A 54 6.68 2.01 11.52
N THR A 55 7.87 1.45 11.32
CA THR A 55 8.11 0.35 10.38
C THR A 55 7.23 -0.86 10.73
N THR A 56 7.11 -1.19 12.02
CA THR A 56 6.22 -2.25 12.52
C THR A 56 4.77 -2.04 12.08
N LEU A 57 4.22 -0.83 12.19
CA LEU A 57 2.85 -0.53 11.77
C LEU A 57 2.68 -0.58 10.24
N LEU A 58 3.64 -0.07 9.47
CA LEU A 58 3.57 -0.13 8.01
C LEU A 58 3.71 -1.57 7.48
N ASP A 59 4.60 -2.37 8.07
CA ASP A 59 4.75 -3.78 7.74
C ASP A 59 3.50 -4.59 8.12
N LEU A 60 2.89 -4.27 9.27
CA LEU A 60 1.62 -4.87 9.70
C LEU A 60 0.50 -4.57 8.69
N MET A 61 0.34 -3.31 8.27
CA MET A 61 -0.64 -2.93 7.24
C MET A 61 -0.44 -3.73 5.95
N ALA A 62 0.81 -3.88 5.50
CA ALA A 62 1.12 -4.68 4.33
C ALA A 62 0.86 -6.18 4.54
N SER A 63 1.05 -6.73 5.75
CA SER A 63 0.70 -8.12 6.05
C SER A 63 -0.82 -8.34 6.10
N LEU A 64 -1.58 -7.38 6.64
CA LEU A 64 -3.05 -7.41 6.65
C LEU A 64 -3.63 -7.38 5.23
N MET A 65 -3.14 -6.49 4.37
CA MET A 65 -3.54 -6.48 2.95
C MET A 65 -3.09 -7.74 2.21
N GLY A 66 -1.98 -8.36 2.63
CA GLY A 66 -1.47 -9.61 2.06
C GLY A 66 -2.42 -10.80 2.23
N MET A 67 -3.30 -10.75 3.22
CA MET A 67 -4.33 -11.78 3.44
C MET A 67 -5.26 -11.97 2.23
N PHE A 68 -5.48 -10.93 1.41
CA PHE A 68 -6.29 -11.04 0.19
C PHE A 68 -5.69 -11.95 -0.89
N GLU A 69 -4.38 -12.24 -0.83
CA GLU A 69 -3.73 -13.21 -1.75
C GLU A 69 -3.92 -14.66 -1.31
N GLN A 70 -4.33 -14.88 -0.06
CA GLN A 70 -4.25 -16.16 0.62
C GLN A 70 -5.64 -16.75 0.79
N ARG A 71 -5.84 -17.99 0.34
CA ARG A 71 -7.11 -18.71 0.59
C ARG A 71 -7.18 -19.24 2.01
N VAL A 72 -6.15 -19.95 2.44
CA VAL A 72 -5.93 -20.44 3.80
C VAL A 72 -4.42 -20.45 4.03
N PRO A 73 -3.86 -19.46 4.74
CA PRO A 73 -2.42 -19.39 4.93
C PRO A 73 -1.91 -20.30 6.03
N GLU A 74 -0.65 -20.72 5.89
CA GLU A 74 0.12 -21.32 6.99
C GLU A 74 0.61 -20.24 7.98
N SER A 75 0.85 -19.02 7.49
CA SER A 75 1.20 -17.84 8.26
C SER A 75 0.69 -16.55 7.61
N ILE A 76 0.36 -15.55 8.45
CA ILE A 76 0.00 -14.19 8.05
C ILE A 76 1.24 -13.41 7.58
N GLY A 77 2.44 -13.86 7.97
CA GLY A 77 3.70 -13.21 7.62
C GLY A 77 3.97 -12.01 8.53
N PHE A 78 3.64 -12.15 9.82
CA PHE A 78 3.91 -11.16 10.84
C PHE A 78 4.02 -11.86 12.20
N GLU A 79 5.22 -11.84 12.81
CA GLU A 79 5.58 -12.70 13.95
C GLU A 79 4.60 -12.62 15.14
N ASP A 80 4.21 -11.42 15.55
CA ASP A 80 3.31 -11.26 16.69
C ASP A 80 1.91 -11.81 16.43
N LEU A 81 1.43 -11.74 15.17
CA LEU A 81 0.16 -12.33 14.75
C LEU A 81 0.28 -13.85 14.61
N ASP A 82 1.37 -14.30 14.02
CA ASP A 82 1.65 -15.71 13.75
C ASP A 82 1.94 -16.52 15.00
N SER A 83 2.45 -15.91 16.06
CA SER A 83 2.62 -16.52 17.38
C SER A 83 1.33 -16.48 18.22
N GLY A 84 0.39 -15.59 17.87
CA GLY A 84 -0.82 -15.30 18.67
C GLY A 84 -0.56 -14.38 19.87
N ALA A 85 0.63 -13.77 19.94
CA ALA A 85 0.95 -12.77 20.97
C ALA A 85 0.10 -11.50 20.81
N GLY A 86 -0.07 -11.07 19.56
CA GLY A 86 -0.76 -9.83 19.21
C GLY A 86 -2.06 -10.01 18.42
N ARG A 87 -2.76 -8.88 18.27
CA ARG A 87 -3.99 -8.71 17.48
C ARG A 87 -3.94 -7.41 16.71
N ALA A 88 -4.58 -7.39 15.55
CA ALA A 88 -4.74 -6.20 14.75
C ALA A 88 -6.11 -6.17 14.07
N GLN A 89 -6.66 -4.96 13.94
CA GLN A 89 -7.86 -4.66 13.15
C GLN A 89 -7.60 -3.39 12.33
N TRP A 90 -7.76 -3.46 11.01
CA TRP A 90 -7.69 -2.31 10.11
C TRP A 90 -9.00 -2.10 9.36
N ASP A 91 -9.65 -0.99 9.65
CA ASP A 91 -10.98 -0.63 9.14
C ASP A 91 -10.89 0.22 7.89
N PHE A 92 -11.72 -0.10 6.90
CA PHE A 92 -11.84 0.61 5.63
C PHE A 92 -13.27 1.02 5.36
N LEU A 93 -13.46 2.25 4.89
CA LEU A 93 -14.67 2.67 4.20
C LEU A 93 -14.59 2.23 2.74
N VAL A 94 -15.39 1.24 2.38
CA VAL A 94 -15.38 0.65 1.04
C VAL A 94 -16.69 0.97 0.35
N ARG A 95 -16.60 1.62 -0.81
CA ARG A 95 -17.74 1.77 -1.71
C ARG A 95 -17.53 0.85 -2.91
N VAL A 96 -18.51 0.02 -3.20
CA VAL A 96 -18.48 -0.91 -4.33
C VAL A 96 -19.67 -0.71 -5.22
N ARG A 97 -19.51 -1.06 -6.50
CA ARG A 97 -20.60 -1.25 -7.44
C ARG A 97 -20.68 -2.72 -7.83
N LYS A 98 -21.82 -3.36 -7.59
CA LYS A 98 -22.10 -4.73 -8.01
C LYS A 98 -23.41 -4.77 -8.78
N ASP A 99 -23.36 -5.31 -10.00
CA ASP A 99 -24.55 -5.46 -10.86
C ASP A 99 -25.36 -4.15 -11.07
N GLY A 100 -24.66 -3.01 -11.06
CA GLY A 100 -25.24 -1.67 -11.22
C GLY A 100 -25.65 -0.98 -9.91
N GLU A 101 -25.68 -1.69 -8.80
CA GLU A 101 -26.01 -1.14 -7.48
C GLU A 101 -24.75 -0.69 -6.73
N GLU A 102 -24.78 0.50 -6.14
CA GLU A 102 -23.71 1.02 -5.29
C GLU A 102 -24.02 0.81 -3.81
N THR A 103 -23.05 0.27 -3.07
CA THR A 103 -23.15 0.09 -1.62
C THR A 103 -21.91 0.59 -0.93
N THR A 104 -22.09 1.21 0.23
CA THR A 104 -21.01 1.66 1.12
C THR A 104 -21.01 0.82 2.37
N ARG A 105 -19.86 0.28 2.74
CA ARG A 105 -19.68 -0.66 3.85
C ARG A 105 -18.39 -0.38 4.61
N ILE A 106 -18.34 -0.83 5.85
CA ILE A 106 -17.07 -0.95 6.58
C ILE A 106 -16.51 -2.35 6.32
N LEU A 107 -15.27 -2.44 5.87
CA LEU A 107 -14.52 -3.70 5.81
C LEU A 107 -13.39 -3.65 6.83
N SER A 108 -13.38 -4.58 7.78
CA SER A 108 -12.31 -4.73 8.76
C SER A 108 -11.42 -5.92 8.42
N LEU A 109 -10.14 -5.64 8.20
CA LEU A 109 -9.09 -6.65 8.13
C LEU A 109 -8.65 -7.00 9.54
N VAL A 110 -8.84 -8.25 9.98
CA VAL A 110 -8.51 -8.67 11.34
C VAL A 110 -7.53 -9.84 11.37
N ALA A 111 -6.61 -9.83 12.32
CA ALA A 111 -5.62 -10.88 12.49
C ALA A 111 -5.18 -11.04 13.95
N GLY A 112 -4.69 -12.22 14.32
CA GLY A 112 -4.10 -12.49 15.63
C GLY A 112 -4.76 -13.65 16.37
N ARG A 113 -4.80 -13.60 17.70
CA ARG A 113 -5.46 -14.63 18.54
C ARG A 113 -6.99 -14.57 18.52
N ASP A 114 -7.61 -15.66 18.95
CA ASP A 114 -9.06 -15.86 19.02
C ASP A 114 -9.79 -14.90 20.00
N GLU A 115 -11.13 -14.95 19.99
CA GLU A 115 -12.13 -14.04 20.56
C GLU A 115 -11.75 -13.08 21.72
N PRO A 116 -12.27 -11.83 21.69
CA PRO A 116 -13.07 -11.23 20.61
C PRO A 116 -12.20 -10.93 19.37
N TRP A 117 -12.75 -11.20 18.18
CA TRP A 117 -12.04 -11.03 16.90
C TRP A 117 -11.81 -9.57 16.54
N GLY A 118 -12.69 -8.67 16.99
CA GLY A 118 -12.58 -7.23 16.78
C GLY A 118 -11.97 -6.52 17.97
N LEU A 119 -11.06 -5.57 17.70
CA LEU A 119 -10.52 -4.62 18.67
C LEU A 119 -11.29 -3.29 18.69
N ASN A 120 -12.01 -2.98 17.61
CA ASN A 120 -12.66 -1.69 17.42
C ASN A 120 -14.10 -1.91 16.91
N PRO A 121 -15.11 -1.97 17.80
CA PRO A 121 -16.46 -2.35 17.42
C PRO A 121 -17.18 -1.28 16.58
N TRP A 122 -18.09 -1.73 15.72
CA TRP A 122 -18.92 -0.90 14.85
C TRP A 122 -20.40 -1.06 15.23
N GLY A 123 -20.95 -0.05 15.91
CA GLY A 123 -22.38 0.05 16.22
C GLY A 123 -23.14 0.91 15.21
N GLU A 124 -24.47 0.95 15.34
CA GLU A 124 -25.37 1.67 14.41
C GLU A 124 -25.02 3.14 14.21
N SER A 125 -24.80 3.86 15.32
CA SER A 125 -24.47 5.28 15.28
C SER A 125 -23.15 5.55 14.54
N ARG A 126 -22.18 4.65 14.70
CA ARG A 126 -20.88 4.74 14.01
C ARG A 126 -21.04 4.43 12.54
N LEU A 127 -21.78 3.38 12.18
CA LEU A 127 -22.07 3.07 10.78
C LEU A 127 -22.79 4.22 10.07
N ALA A 128 -23.80 4.80 10.72
CA ALA A 128 -24.54 5.95 10.21
C ALA A 128 -23.63 7.18 10.00
N ARG A 129 -22.68 7.44 10.89
CA ARG A 129 -21.70 8.55 10.76
C ARG A 129 -20.91 8.47 9.45
N TYR A 130 -20.53 7.26 9.03
CA TYR A 130 -19.77 7.02 7.79
C TYR A 130 -20.65 6.66 6.59
N GLY A 131 -21.98 6.74 6.73
CA GLY A 131 -22.92 6.34 5.67
C GLY A 131 -22.79 4.87 5.25
N ALA A 132 -22.29 4.01 6.14
CA ALA A 132 -22.09 2.59 5.87
C ALA A 132 -23.36 1.79 6.19
N GLN A 133 -23.74 0.91 5.27
CA GLN A 133 -24.93 0.07 5.39
C GLN A 133 -24.68 -1.19 6.24
N ALA A 134 -23.42 -1.63 6.32
CA ALA A 134 -23.02 -2.86 6.99
C ALA A 134 -21.54 -2.81 7.40
N HIS A 135 -21.17 -3.70 8.32
CA HIS A 135 -19.79 -3.98 8.73
C HIS A 135 -19.42 -5.42 8.38
N SER A 136 -18.36 -5.63 7.61
CA SER A 136 -17.88 -6.95 7.22
C SER A 136 -16.48 -7.20 7.77
N LEU A 137 -16.22 -8.41 8.27
CA LEU A 137 -14.92 -8.83 8.77
C LEU A 137 -14.25 -9.82 7.80
N PHE A 138 -12.97 -9.58 7.53
CA PHE A 138 -12.12 -10.49 6.77
C PHE A 138 -10.77 -10.67 7.47
N GLY A 139 -10.29 -11.91 7.53
CA GLY A 139 -8.93 -12.21 7.94
C GLY A 139 -8.83 -13.56 8.64
N PHE A 140 -7.73 -13.75 9.36
CA PHE A 140 -7.35 -15.05 9.90
C PHE A 140 -7.00 -14.96 11.38
N ILE A 141 -7.53 -15.90 12.16
CA ILE A 141 -7.28 -16.01 13.59
C ILE A 141 -6.51 -17.29 13.91
N ARG A 142 -5.56 -17.20 14.83
CA ARG A 142 -4.84 -18.33 15.39
C ARG A 142 -5.69 -18.99 16.48
N GLN A 143 -6.11 -20.22 16.19
CA GLN A 143 -6.81 -21.09 17.12
C GLN A 143 -5.90 -21.58 18.24
N ALA A 144 -6.47 -22.04 19.35
CA ALA A 144 -5.74 -22.66 20.45
C ALA A 144 -4.89 -23.88 20.01
N SER A 145 -5.31 -24.57 18.94
CA SER A 145 -4.54 -25.66 18.33
C SER A 145 -3.28 -25.19 17.58
N GLY A 146 -3.08 -23.87 17.46
CA GLY A 146 -2.01 -23.24 16.71
C GLY A 146 -2.23 -23.14 15.20
N ARG A 147 -3.40 -23.56 14.71
CA ARG A 147 -3.78 -23.46 13.29
C ARG A 147 -4.43 -22.09 13.02
N LEU A 148 -4.19 -21.53 11.84
CA LEU A 148 -4.95 -20.38 11.35
C LEU A 148 -6.30 -20.84 10.76
N SER A 149 -7.38 -20.17 11.14
CA SER A 149 -8.71 -20.34 10.54
C SER A 149 -9.25 -18.98 10.11
N ARG A 150 -10.18 -18.97 9.15
CA ARG A 150 -10.82 -17.73 8.74
C ARG A 150 -11.74 -17.22 9.86
N VAL A 151 -11.85 -15.91 10.00
CA VAL A 151 -12.83 -15.30 10.91
C VAL A 151 -14.25 -15.74 10.50
N GLY A 152 -15.02 -16.25 11.45
CA GLY A 152 -16.36 -16.82 11.21
C GLY A 152 -16.39 -18.29 10.79
N GLU A 153 -15.24 -18.95 10.62
CA GLU A 153 -15.17 -20.39 10.33
C GLU A 153 -15.53 -21.21 11.59
N GLY A 154 -16.74 -21.78 11.61
CA GLY A 154 -17.18 -22.72 12.67
C GLY A 154 -18.31 -22.22 13.58
N SER A 155 -18.79 -20.98 13.43
CA SER A 155 -19.94 -20.45 14.20
C SER A 155 -21.32 -20.82 13.64
N GLY A 156 -21.37 -21.56 12.51
CA GLY A 156 -22.59 -22.08 11.88
C GLY A 156 -22.61 -23.60 11.80
N SER A 157 -23.76 -24.21 12.11
CA SER A 157 -23.98 -25.64 11.94
C SER A 157 -23.90 -26.06 10.46
N GLY A 158 -22.79 -26.69 10.06
CA GLY A 158 -22.73 -27.56 8.88
C GLY A 158 -22.63 -26.93 7.48
N GLY A 159 -22.24 -25.66 7.35
CA GLY A 159 -22.02 -25.00 6.05
C GLY A 159 -20.56 -24.56 5.83
N GLN A 160 -20.13 -24.41 4.56
CA GLN A 160 -18.80 -23.88 4.21
C GLN A 160 -18.51 -22.54 4.91
N PRO A 161 -17.23 -22.23 5.24
CA PRO A 161 -16.87 -21.00 5.94
C PRO A 161 -17.16 -19.76 5.08
N ARG A 162 -18.24 -19.05 5.43
CA ARG A 162 -18.62 -17.76 4.88
C ARG A 162 -18.20 -16.67 5.87
N GLY A 163 -17.67 -15.56 5.37
CA GLY A 163 -17.15 -14.48 6.22
C GLY A 163 -18.25 -13.87 7.09
N LEU A 164 -17.88 -13.26 8.22
CA LEU A 164 -18.83 -12.65 9.13
C LEU A 164 -19.17 -11.22 8.66
N SER A 165 -20.38 -10.99 8.18
CA SER A 165 -20.96 -9.63 8.03
C SER A 165 -21.87 -9.36 9.23
N MET A 166 -21.56 -8.31 9.99
CA MET A 166 -22.44 -7.75 11.02
C MET A 166 -23.27 -6.63 10.39
N VAL A 167 -24.60 -6.78 10.39
CA VAL A 167 -25.53 -5.69 10.09
C VAL A 167 -26.20 -5.29 11.40
N VAL A 168 -26.72 -4.07 11.41
CA VAL A 168 -27.43 -3.39 12.51
C VAL A 168 -28.36 -4.32 13.33
N ASP A 169 -29.05 -5.28 12.69
CA ASP A 169 -30.02 -6.17 13.35
C ASP A 169 -29.56 -7.64 13.54
N GLY A 170 -28.26 -7.95 13.38
CA GLY A 170 -27.71 -9.29 13.62
C GLY A 170 -26.61 -9.73 12.64
N LEU A 171 -26.20 -11.01 12.74
CA LEU A 171 -25.32 -11.66 11.77
C LEU A 171 -26.06 -11.78 10.43
N VAL A 172 -25.62 -11.05 9.41
CA VAL A 172 -26.13 -11.21 8.05
C VAL A 172 -25.07 -11.94 7.25
N ASP A 173 -25.36 -13.18 6.90
CA ASP A 173 -24.58 -13.94 5.92
C ASP A 173 -24.78 -13.28 4.56
N ASP A 174 -23.83 -12.44 4.14
CA ASP A 174 -23.80 -11.89 2.79
C ASP A 174 -22.50 -12.20 2.06
N ASP A 175 -22.60 -12.21 0.73
CA ASP A 175 -21.51 -12.63 -0.13
C ASP A 175 -20.44 -11.54 -0.32
N PHE A 176 -20.53 -10.37 0.34
CA PHE A 176 -19.66 -9.22 0.06
C PHE A 176 -18.16 -9.55 0.15
N VAL A 177 -17.74 -10.20 1.23
CA VAL A 177 -16.33 -10.59 1.41
C VAL A 177 -15.93 -11.66 0.39
N ALA A 178 -16.84 -12.56 0.04
CA ALA A 178 -16.58 -13.58 -0.98
C ALA A 178 -16.45 -12.95 -2.38
N ASP A 179 -17.27 -11.95 -2.71
CA ASP A 179 -17.27 -11.25 -3.98
C ASP A 179 -16.00 -10.43 -4.18
N ILE A 180 -15.58 -9.63 -3.17
CA ILE A 180 -14.35 -8.85 -3.28
C ILE A 180 -13.12 -9.76 -3.40
N LEU A 181 -13.08 -10.86 -2.66
CA LEU A 181 -12.01 -11.87 -2.80
C LEU A 181 -12.03 -12.52 -4.19
N ALA A 182 -13.21 -12.88 -4.70
CA ALA A 182 -13.34 -13.47 -6.03
C ALA A 182 -12.89 -12.48 -7.11
N ALA A 183 -13.23 -11.19 -6.98
CA ALA A 183 -12.81 -10.14 -7.89
C ALA A 183 -11.28 -9.93 -7.85
N MET A 184 -10.69 -9.78 -6.66
CA MET A 184 -9.23 -9.61 -6.50
C MET A 184 -8.45 -10.82 -7.05
N HIS A 185 -8.90 -12.04 -6.76
CA HIS A 185 -8.28 -13.26 -7.31
C HIS A 185 -8.44 -13.38 -8.83
N ALA A 186 -9.57 -12.94 -9.40
CA ALA A 186 -9.78 -12.99 -10.84
C ALA A 186 -8.85 -12.03 -11.61
N HIS A 187 -8.44 -10.94 -10.97
CA HIS A 187 -7.47 -9.98 -11.52
C HIS A 187 -6.02 -10.30 -11.15
N GLN A 188 -5.76 -11.32 -10.33
CA GLN A 188 -4.41 -11.66 -9.87
C GLN A 188 -3.48 -11.93 -11.05
N ASN A 189 -2.30 -11.32 -11.04
CA ASN A 189 -1.32 -11.35 -12.12
C ASN A 189 -1.78 -10.71 -13.44
N GLN A 190 -2.91 -10.00 -13.49
CA GLN A 190 -3.27 -9.19 -14.64
C GLN A 190 -2.16 -8.15 -14.88
N ALA A 191 -1.60 -8.14 -16.09
CA ALA A 191 -0.58 -7.17 -16.46
C ALA A 191 -1.11 -5.74 -16.31
N PRO A 192 -0.31 -4.80 -15.79
CA PRO A 192 -0.62 -3.39 -15.88
C PRO A 192 -0.79 -3.02 -17.36
N ASP A 193 -1.67 -2.07 -17.64
CA ASP A 193 -2.02 -1.60 -18.99
C ASP A 193 -1.83 -0.08 -19.15
N ALA A 194 -1.54 0.65 -18.06
CA ALA A 194 -1.22 2.08 -18.06
C ALA A 194 0.00 2.40 -17.19
N PHE A 195 0.44 3.65 -17.22
CA PHE A 195 1.40 4.23 -16.29
C PHE A 195 0.72 5.42 -15.59
N GLU A 196 0.61 5.38 -14.26
CA GLU A 196 -0.13 6.35 -13.40
C GLU A 196 -1.66 6.39 -13.56
N ASP A 197 -2.21 6.05 -14.72
CA ASP A 197 -3.65 6.13 -14.99
C ASP A 197 -4.33 4.75 -15.12
N ALA A 198 -3.97 3.81 -14.24
CA ALA A 198 -4.49 2.45 -14.30
C ALA A 198 -6.04 2.40 -14.17
N PRO A 199 -6.76 1.71 -15.07
CA PRO A 199 -8.22 1.59 -15.03
C PRO A 199 -8.69 0.53 -14.01
N LEU A 200 -7.80 -0.38 -13.59
CA LEU A 200 -8.13 -1.44 -12.64
C LEU A 200 -8.62 -0.85 -11.32
N THR A 201 -9.78 -1.29 -10.86
CA THR A 201 -10.42 -0.77 -9.64
C THR A 201 -10.00 -1.50 -8.37
N MET A 202 -9.38 -2.68 -8.49
CA MET A 202 -9.06 -3.49 -7.31
C MET A 202 -8.07 -2.78 -6.38
N PRO A 203 -8.22 -2.91 -5.05
CA PRO A 203 -7.32 -2.26 -4.11
C PRO A 203 -5.92 -2.89 -4.17
N THR A 204 -4.90 -2.06 -4.07
CA THR A 204 -3.49 -2.48 -3.95
C THR A 204 -2.77 -1.66 -2.89
N LEU A 205 -1.79 -2.25 -2.22
CA LEU A 205 -0.89 -1.58 -1.29
C LEU A 205 0.53 -1.65 -1.83
N LEU A 206 1.19 -0.50 -1.97
CA LEU A 206 2.58 -0.37 -2.36
C LEU A 206 3.41 0.07 -1.15
N LEU A 207 4.20 -0.84 -0.59
CA LEU A 207 5.07 -0.56 0.54
C LEU A 207 6.50 -0.29 0.08
N PHE A 208 7.05 0.86 0.45
CA PHE A 208 8.45 1.23 0.25
C PHE A 208 9.17 1.24 1.61
N SER A 209 10.10 0.30 1.79
CA SER A 209 10.95 0.21 2.99
C SER A 209 11.85 1.43 3.15
N ALA A 210 12.27 1.76 4.38
CA ALA A 210 13.28 2.76 4.67
C ALA A 210 14.61 2.54 3.91
N TYR A 211 14.97 1.28 3.66
CA TYR A 211 16.20 0.91 2.96
C TYR A 211 15.91 0.69 1.47
N ARG A 212 16.16 1.72 0.66
CA ARG A 212 16.01 1.72 -0.80
C ARG A 212 17.35 2.00 -1.46
N ASP A 213 17.78 1.11 -2.35
CA ASP A 213 18.96 1.31 -3.18
C ASP A 213 18.80 0.56 -4.50
N ILE A 214 19.54 1.01 -5.50
CA ILE A 214 19.70 0.36 -6.80
C ILE A 214 21.17 -0.06 -6.87
N PRO A 215 21.50 -1.31 -6.48
CA PRO A 215 22.86 -1.79 -6.56
C PRO A 215 23.23 -2.12 -8.01
N ARG A 216 24.52 -2.36 -8.23
CA ARG A 216 25.01 -2.75 -9.55
C ARG A 216 24.55 -4.17 -9.89
N VAL A 217 23.88 -4.32 -11.03
CA VAL A 217 23.55 -5.64 -11.60
C VAL A 217 24.84 -6.42 -11.90
N GLN A 218 24.93 -7.63 -11.35
CA GLN A 218 26.10 -8.51 -11.48
C GLN A 218 26.03 -9.44 -12.70
N ASP A 219 24.83 -9.73 -13.21
CA ASP A 219 24.65 -10.61 -14.36
C ASP A 219 25.29 -10.04 -15.62
N SER A 220 26.09 -10.89 -16.27
CA SER A 220 26.68 -10.62 -17.58
C SER A 220 25.69 -10.88 -18.72
N GLN A 221 24.79 -11.85 -18.54
CA GLN A 221 23.74 -12.19 -19.50
C GLN A 221 22.45 -11.48 -19.11
N ARG A 222 22.01 -10.55 -19.95
CA ARG A 222 20.83 -9.71 -19.71
C ARG A 222 19.89 -9.84 -20.89
N GLY A 223 18.87 -10.67 -20.73
CA GLY A 223 17.81 -10.86 -21.72
C GLY A 223 16.64 -9.92 -21.47
N VAL A 224 15.74 -9.78 -22.44
CA VAL A 224 14.45 -9.16 -22.16
C VAL A 224 13.58 -10.18 -21.44
N ILE A 225 13.34 -9.98 -20.16
CA ILE A 225 12.56 -10.91 -19.33
C ILE A 225 11.53 -10.15 -18.51
N GLN A 226 10.35 -10.74 -18.34
CA GLN A 226 9.30 -10.16 -17.53
C GLN A 226 9.78 -10.03 -16.07
N PRO A 227 9.68 -8.83 -15.47
CA PRO A 227 9.99 -8.64 -14.06
C PRO A 227 9.11 -9.52 -13.17
N PRO A 228 9.61 -9.95 -12.01
CA PRO A 228 8.80 -10.68 -11.05
C PRO A 228 7.70 -9.77 -10.52
N SER A 229 6.56 -10.36 -10.15
CA SER A 229 5.39 -9.63 -9.66
C SER A 229 4.96 -8.47 -10.60
N TRP A 230 5.11 -8.67 -11.92
CA TRP A 230 4.70 -7.69 -12.94
C TRP A 230 3.20 -7.35 -12.86
N GLY A 231 2.36 -8.37 -12.70
CA GLY A 231 0.92 -8.23 -12.69
C GLY A 231 0.35 -7.73 -11.36
N TYR A 232 -0.95 -7.46 -11.35
CA TYR A 232 -1.71 -7.02 -10.19
C TYR A 232 -1.54 -7.97 -9.00
N ARG A 233 -1.30 -7.36 -7.84
CA ARG A 233 -1.30 -7.97 -6.53
C ARG A 233 -1.96 -7.04 -5.51
N PRO A 234 -2.64 -7.57 -4.49
CA PRO A 234 -3.11 -6.80 -3.35
C PRO A 234 -1.97 -6.08 -2.61
N VAL A 235 -0.75 -6.63 -2.64
CA VAL A 235 0.43 -6.03 -1.98
C VAL A 235 1.67 -6.16 -2.85
N HIS A 236 2.39 -5.04 -3.00
CA HIS A 236 3.76 -5.00 -3.49
C HIS A 236 4.68 -4.44 -2.41
N ARG A 237 5.84 -5.08 -2.21
CA ARG A 237 6.88 -4.63 -1.26
C ARG A 237 8.14 -4.29 -2.04
N PHE A 238 8.65 -3.09 -1.82
CA PHE A 238 9.85 -2.56 -2.46
C PHE A 238 10.87 -2.13 -1.39
N GLY A 239 12.12 -2.54 -1.56
CA GLY A 239 13.25 -2.16 -0.71
C GLY A 239 14.49 -2.06 -1.57
N THR A 240 15.64 -2.51 -1.09
CA THR A 240 16.84 -2.61 -1.93
C THR A 240 16.58 -3.55 -3.11
N GLU A 241 16.79 -3.04 -4.34
CA GLU A 241 16.70 -3.85 -5.55
C GLU A 241 17.75 -4.97 -5.49
N SER A 242 17.43 -6.13 -6.07
CA SER A 242 18.37 -7.25 -6.13
C SER A 242 19.54 -6.93 -7.08
N GLN A 243 20.68 -7.58 -6.85
CA GLN A 243 21.84 -7.52 -7.75
C GLN A 243 21.65 -8.40 -9.00
N GLY A 244 20.57 -9.19 -9.03
CA GLY A 244 20.14 -10.01 -10.15
C GLY A 244 19.45 -9.19 -11.24
N TRP A 245 19.67 -9.55 -12.51
CA TRP A 245 19.06 -8.86 -13.65
C TRP A 245 17.53 -8.87 -13.62
N GLN A 246 16.91 -10.01 -13.36
CA GLN A 246 15.45 -10.18 -13.45
C GLN A 246 14.67 -9.21 -12.56
N ASP A 247 15.13 -9.05 -11.32
CA ASP A 247 14.51 -8.20 -10.31
C ASP A 247 14.86 -6.72 -10.48
N SER A 248 15.91 -6.41 -11.24
CA SER A 248 16.48 -5.07 -11.31
C SER A 248 15.54 -4.04 -11.95
N LEU A 249 15.70 -2.79 -11.51
CA LEU A 249 14.99 -1.65 -12.10
C LEU A 249 15.42 -1.39 -13.56
N ASP A 250 16.64 -1.76 -13.93
CA ASP A 250 17.09 -1.78 -15.32
C ASP A 250 16.25 -2.71 -16.19
N ASN A 251 15.96 -3.92 -15.71
CA ASN A 251 15.10 -4.87 -16.42
C ASN A 251 13.66 -4.37 -16.50
N LEU A 252 13.13 -3.71 -15.47
CA LEU A 252 11.81 -3.07 -15.53
C LEU A 252 11.71 -2.06 -16.69
N LEU A 253 12.70 -1.17 -16.83
CA LEU A 253 12.73 -0.18 -17.92
C LEU A 253 12.93 -0.83 -19.29
N VAL A 254 13.75 -1.87 -19.37
CA VAL A 254 13.93 -2.64 -20.62
C VAL A 254 12.65 -3.36 -21.01
N TRP A 255 11.95 -3.96 -20.03
CA TRP A 255 10.67 -4.62 -20.23
C TRP A 255 9.60 -3.65 -20.71
N LEU A 256 9.45 -2.49 -20.05
CA LEU A 256 8.53 -1.43 -20.48
C LEU A 256 8.81 -1.00 -21.91
N LYS A 257 10.09 -0.81 -22.29
CA LYS A 257 10.43 -0.45 -23.66
C LYS A 257 10.11 -1.56 -24.66
N TRP A 258 10.29 -2.82 -24.27
CA TRP A 258 10.02 -3.95 -25.15
C TRP A 258 8.52 -4.13 -25.43
N LEU A 259 7.65 -3.79 -24.48
CA LEU A 259 6.20 -3.80 -24.68
C LEU A 259 5.74 -2.80 -25.75
N ASP A 260 6.49 -1.71 -25.95
CA ASP A 260 6.31 -0.73 -27.03
C ASP A 260 4.88 -0.16 -27.10
N ASP A 261 4.28 0.14 -25.94
CA ASP A 261 2.90 0.61 -25.80
C ASP A 261 2.78 2.01 -25.19
N GLY A 262 3.87 2.78 -25.20
CA GLY A 262 3.92 4.16 -24.73
C GLY A 262 4.18 4.33 -23.23
N ARG A 263 4.05 3.27 -22.42
CA ARG A 263 4.32 3.35 -20.97
C ARG A 263 5.78 3.66 -20.66
N TYR A 264 6.69 3.18 -21.50
CA TYR A 264 8.11 3.49 -21.39
C TYR A 264 8.37 4.99 -21.58
N GLU A 265 7.84 5.59 -22.65
CA GLU A 265 7.98 7.00 -22.95
C GLU A 265 7.42 7.87 -21.81
N GLN A 266 6.25 7.50 -21.30
CA GLN A 266 5.64 8.17 -20.16
C GLN A 266 6.50 8.06 -18.90
N ALA A 267 7.04 6.86 -18.60
CA ALA A 267 7.93 6.65 -17.47
C ALA A 267 9.21 7.51 -17.56
N ILE A 268 9.86 7.55 -18.74
CA ILE A 268 11.05 8.39 -18.96
C ILE A 268 10.70 9.87 -18.75
N LYS A 269 9.58 10.33 -19.31
CA LYS A 269 9.11 11.71 -19.18
C LYS A 269 8.91 12.08 -17.71
N VAL A 270 8.12 11.30 -16.98
CA VAL A 270 7.81 11.51 -15.57
C VAL A 270 9.08 11.54 -14.72
N ILE A 271 9.99 10.59 -14.93
CA ILE A 271 11.25 10.54 -14.17
C ILE A 271 12.11 11.78 -14.43
N ASN A 272 12.22 12.23 -15.68
CA ASN A 272 12.99 13.41 -16.01
C ASN A 272 12.37 14.69 -15.43
N GLU A 273 11.04 14.82 -15.47
CA GLU A 273 10.29 15.98 -14.95
C GLU A 273 10.25 16.02 -13.42
N ARG A 274 10.30 14.88 -12.73
CA ARG A 274 10.14 14.81 -11.26
C ARG A 274 11.45 14.59 -10.50
N VAL A 275 12.34 13.75 -11.01
CA VAL A 275 13.61 13.43 -10.34
C VAL A 275 14.73 14.35 -10.82
N PHE A 276 14.77 14.67 -12.11
CA PHE A 276 15.92 15.34 -12.71
C PHE A 276 15.71 16.82 -13.07
N VAL A 277 14.56 17.41 -12.70
CA VAL A 277 14.18 18.79 -13.06
C VAL A 277 15.25 19.86 -12.80
N GLU A 278 16.01 19.73 -11.72
CA GLU A 278 17.11 20.65 -11.37
C GLU A 278 18.48 19.98 -11.37
N SER A 279 18.57 18.82 -12.01
CA SER A 279 19.81 18.08 -12.17
C SER A 279 20.32 18.25 -13.60
N PRO A 280 21.64 18.35 -13.84
CA PRO A 280 22.19 18.23 -15.20
C PRO A 280 22.07 16.80 -15.76
N LYS A 281 21.47 15.89 -14.98
CA LYS A 281 21.23 14.51 -15.34
C LYS A 281 19.89 14.36 -16.05
N PHE A 282 19.74 13.33 -16.87
CA PHE A 282 18.44 12.86 -17.32
C PHE A 282 18.53 11.39 -17.74
N LEU A 283 17.43 10.67 -17.58
CA LEU A 283 17.27 9.32 -18.07
C LEU A 283 17.09 9.37 -19.60
N LYS A 284 18.14 8.99 -20.33
CA LYS A 284 18.18 9.02 -21.81
C LYS A 284 17.40 7.86 -22.42
N GLY A 285 17.32 6.75 -21.71
CA GLY A 285 16.60 5.56 -22.11
C GLY A 285 17.40 4.29 -21.82
N VAL A 286 17.19 3.23 -22.60
CA VAL A 286 17.92 1.95 -22.45
C VAL A 286 18.84 1.69 -23.63
N ARG A 287 20.05 1.20 -23.36
CA ARG A 287 20.98 0.70 -24.38
C ARG A 287 20.64 -0.76 -24.69
N LYS A 288 21.04 -1.24 -25.89
CA LYS A 288 20.76 -2.61 -26.32
C LYS A 288 21.81 -3.64 -25.91
N GLN A 289 23.08 -3.25 -25.79
CA GLN A 289 24.17 -4.19 -25.53
C GLN A 289 25.18 -3.64 -24.51
N PRO A 290 25.29 -4.29 -23.33
CA PRO A 290 24.25 -5.14 -22.74
C PRO A 290 22.99 -4.30 -22.41
N PRO A 291 21.77 -4.88 -22.42
CA PRO A 291 20.56 -4.18 -21.98
C PRO A 291 20.73 -3.56 -20.59
N GLU A 292 20.47 -2.25 -20.49
CA GLU A 292 20.38 -1.50 -19.22
C GLU A 292 19.89 -0.08 -19.47
N ALA A 293 19.41 0.57 -18.41
CA ALA A 293 19.04 1.96 -18.41
C ALA A 293 20.28 2.88 -18.35
N MET A 294 20.20 4.00 -19.05
CA MET A 294 21.27 4.95 -19.25
C MET A 294 20.83 6.34 -18.81
N VAL A 295 21.58 6.89 -17.86
CA VAL A 295 21.48 8.28 -17.44
C VAL A 295 22.63 9.06 -18.06
N VAL A 296 22.39 10.28 -18.52
CA VAL A 296 23.44 11.18 -19.03
C VAL A 296 23.60 12.34 -18.07
N SER A 297 24.83 12.69 -17.71
CA SER A 297 25.18 13.88 -16.93
C SER A 297 26.23 14.70 -17.66
N GLY A 298 25.93 15.93 -18.07
CA GLY A 298 26.91 16.78 -18.78
C GLY A 298 27.54 16.10 -20.01
N GLY A 299 26.74 15.34 -20.75
CA GLY A 299 27.18 14.56 -21.92
C GLY A 299 27.77 13.17 -21.62
N ASN A 300 28.08 12.86 -20.35
CA ASN A 300 28.67 11.58 -19.96
C ASN A 300 27.61 10.55 -19.55
N PRO A 301 27.50 9.40 -20.26
CA PRO A 301 26.56 8.35 -19.91
C PRO A 301 27.06 7.54 -18.70
N HIS A 302 26.15 7.22 -17.79
CA HIS A 302 26.35 6.34 -16.65
C HIS A 302 25.08 5.51 -16.38
N ARG A 303 25.21 4.55 -15.46
CA ARG A 303 24.16 3.59 -15.09
C ARG A 303 23.34 4.09 -13.92
N LEU A 304 22.17 3.48 -13.69
CA LEU A 304 21.32 3.78 -12.53
C LEU A 304 22.04 3.60 -11.18
N ASP A 305 22.91 2.59 -11.04
CA ASP A 305 23.67 2.34 -9.80
C ASP A 305 24.65 3.47 -9.42
N ARG A 306 24.93 4.39 -10.35
CA ARG A 306 25.85 5.51 -10.16
C ARG A 306 25.16 6.82 -9.77
N LEU A 307 23.85 6.82 -9.68
CA LEU A 307 23.07 7.95 -9.16
C LEU A 307 23.32 8.16 -7.66
N SER A 308 22.96 9.34 -7.15
CA SER A 308 22.96 9.57 -5.70
C SER A 308 21.92 8.67 -5.02
N SER A 309 22.10 8.34 -3.74
CA SER A 309 21.14 7.51 -3.00
C SER A 309 19.72 8.09 -3.04
N GLY A 310 19.58 9.42 -2.92
CA GLY A 310 18.29 10.10 -3.06
C GLY A 310 17.68 9.96 -4.45
N GLU A 311 18.46 10.13 -5.53
CA GLU A 311 17.98 9.94 -6.90
C GLU A 311 17.54 8.48 -7.13
N LYS A 312 18.30 7.50 -6.64
CA LYS A 312 17.93 6.08 -6.74
C LYS A 312 16.60 5.78 -6.06
N SER A 313 16.45 6.24 -4.81
CA SER A 313 15.23 6.09 -4.02
C SER A 313 14.03 6.68 -4.74
N LEU A 314 14.17 7.90 -5.29
CA LEU A 314 13.10 8.57 -6.02
C LEU A 314 12.75 7.83 -7.32
N ILE A 315 13.73 7.45 -8.16
CA ILE A 315 13.44 6.74 -9.42
C ILE A 315 12.73 5.43 -9.16
N GLN A 316 13.19 4.66 -8.16
CA GLN A 316 12.52 3.44 -7.76
C GLN A 316 11.07 3.73 -7.36
N LEU A 317 10.84 4.71 -6.51
CA LEU A 317 9.50 5.06 -6.03
C LEU A 317 8.57 5.45 -7.19
N TYR A 318 8.97 6.42 -8.02
CA TYR A 318 8.16 6.88 -9.15
C TYR A 318 7.88 5.79 -10.17
N LEU A 319 8.88 4.98 -10.54
CA LEU A 319 8.68 3.90 -11.51
C LEU A 319 7.75 2.82 -10.96
N ARG A 320 7.94 2.40 -9.70
CA ARG A 320 7.12 1.35 -9.10
C ARG A 320 5.68 1.82 -8.85
N VAL A 321 5.48 3.06 -8.39
CA VAL A 321 4.14 3.66 -8.27
C VAL A 321 3.46 3.72 -9.63
N GLY A 322 4.11 4.31 -10.64
CA GLY A 322 3.50 4.47 -11.96
C GLY A 322 3.14 3.14 -12.64
N VAL A 323 3.93 2.08 -12.44
CA VAL A 323 3.65 0.76 -13.02
C VAL A 323 2.59 -0.03 -12.24
N HIS A 324 2.61 0.02 -10.91
CA HIS A 324 1.86 -0.93 -10.09
C HIS A 324 0.61 -0.34 -9.41
N MET A 325 0.39 0.98 -9.49
CA MET A 325 -0.82 1.57 -8.91
C MET A 325 -2.09 1.10 -9.65
N THR A 326 -3.18 1.03 -8.90
CA THR A 326 -4.56 0.87 -9.40
C THR A 326 -5.37 2.12 -9.05
N ARG A 327 -6.65 2.17 -9.43
CA ARG A 327 -7.52 3.27 -9.01
C ARG A 327 -7.66 3.39 -7.49
N ASN A 328 -7.47 2.30 -6.75
CA ASN A 328 -7.55 2.25 -5.30
C ASN A 328 -6.19 1.82 -4.74
N THR A 329 -5.31 2.79 -4.49
CA THR A 329 -3.92 2.52 -4.10
C THR A 329 -3.65 3.04 -2.70
N LEU A 330 -3.05 2.21 -1.86
CA LEU A 330 -2.47 2.60 -0.58
C LEU A 330 -0.95 2.67 -0.73
N LEU A 331 -0.39 3.87 -0.77
CA LEU A 331 1.05 4.09 -0.87
C LEU A 331 1.65 4.26 0.53
N LEU A 332 2.37 3.25 1.01
CA LEU A 332 3.10 3.30 2.27
C LEU A 332 4.58 3.61 2.01
N VAL A 333 5.09 4.72 2.56
CA VAL A 333 6.51 5.08 2.42
C VAL A 333 7.14 5.21 3.80
N ASP A 334 7.96 4.22 4.15
CA ASP A 334 8.71 4.26 5.40
C ASP A 334 9.93 5.18 5.26
N GLU A 335 10.15 5.98 6.29
CA GLU A 335 11.23 6.97 6.40
C GLU A 335 11.43 7.76 5.09
N LEU A 336 10.44 8.61 4.79
CA LEU A 336 10.44 9.48 3.61
C LEU A 336 11.71 10.34 3.50
N ASP A 337 12.29 10.69 4.64
CA ASP A 337 13.44 11.57 4.81
C ASP A 337 14.80 10.86 4.70
N ILE A 338 14.86 9.53 4.81
CA ILE A 338 16.12 8.80 4.70
C ILE A 338 16.75 9.04 3.33
N HIS A 339 18.04 9.41 3.36
CA HIS A 339 18.89 9.69 2.19
C HIS A 339 18.49 10.92 1.35
N LEU A 340 17.53 11.74 1.79
CA LEU A 340 17.12 12.96 1.11
C LEU A 340 17.59 14.21 1.85
N HIS A 341 18.23 15.12 1.12
CA HIS A 341 18.43 16.50 1.60
C HIS A 341 17.07 17.19 1.77
N SER A 342 16.93 18.12 2.72
CA SER A 342 15.66 18.78 3.09
C SER A 342 14.83 19.28 1.90
N ILE A 343 15.46 19.94 0.92
CA ILE A 343 14.82 20.36 -0.34
C ILE A 343 14.11 19.20 -1.06
N TRP A 344 14.73 18.03 -1.14
CA TRP A 344 14.14 16.84 -1.77
C TRP A 344 13.00 16.25 -0.95
N GLN A 345 13.06 16.34 0.37
CA GLN A 345 11.96 15.90 1.24
C GLN A 345 10.71 16.76 0.99
N HIS A 346 10.86 18.09 0.97
CA HIS A 346 9.76 19.01 0.65
C HIS A 346 9.18 18.79 -0.75
N ARG A 347 10.03 18.52 -1.74
CA ARG A 347 9.58 18.21 -3.11
C ARG A 347 8.81 16.91 -3.18
N THR A 348 9.33 15.86 -2.54
CA THR A 348 8.68 14.56 -2.54
C THR A 348 7.32 14.65 -1.85
N LEU A 349 7.23 15.40 -0.74
CA LEU A 349 5.97 15.66 -0.07
C LEU A 349 4.98 16.45 -0.94
N SER A 350 5.44 17.50 -1.61
CA SER A 350 4.61 18.29 -2.53
C SER A 350 4.11 17.45 -3.70
N PHE A 351 4.96 16.55 -4.19
CA PHE A 351 4.59 15.59 -5.22
C PHE A 351 3.53 14.61 -4.70
N PHE A 352 3.69 14.04 -3.51
CA PHE A 352 2.68 13.15 -2.93
C PHE A 352 1.33 13.83 -2.77
N LYS A 353 1.33 15.09 -2.33
CA LYS A 353 0.13 15.92 -2.29
C LYS A 353 -0.50 16.04 -3.70
N GLN A 354 0.28 16.41 -4.71
CA GLN A 354 -0.24 16.52 -6.07
C GLN A 354 -0.77 15.18 -6.60
N LEU A 355 -0.06 14.08 -6.36
CA LEU A 355 -0.47 12.74 -6.77
C LEU A 355 -1.79 12.32 -6.10
N ALA A 356 -1.99 12.65 -4.81
CA ALA A 356 -3.25 12.39 -4.11
C ALA A 356 -4.43 13.25 -4.63
N VAL A 357 -4.15 14.45 -5.17
CA VAL A 357 -5.15 15.27 -5.86
C VAL A 357 -5.50 14.70 -7.23
N ASP A 358 -4.49 14.31 -8.00
CA ASP A 358 -4.65 13.79 -9.37
C ASP A 358 -5.35 12.42 -9.37
N HIS A 359 -5.17 11.63 -8.30
CA HIS A 359 -5.75 10.30 -8.15
C HIS A 359 -6.58 10.19 -6.86
N PRO A 360 -7.90 10.47 -6.91
CA PRO A 360 -8.75 10.51 -5.71
C PRO A 360 -8.85 9.21 -4.91
N GLY A 361 -8.57 8.05 -5.52
CA GLY A 361 -8.50 6.75 -4.83
C GLY A 361 -7.11 6.37 -4.32
N LEU A 362 -6.14 7.29 -4.37
CA LEU A 362 -4.83 7.13 -3.76
C LEU A 362 -4.86 7.66 -2.31
N THR A 363 -4.47 6.81 -1.36
CA THR A 363 -4.14 7.23 0.00
C THR A 363 -2.65 7.03 0.24
N ILE A 364 -1.97 8.06 0.70
CA ILE A 364 -0.53 8.05 0.96
C ILE A 364 -0.31 8.10 2.47
N ILE A 365 0.38 7.13 3.03
CA ILE A 365 0.77 7.10 4.45
C ILE A 365 2.30 7.08 4.49
N THR A 366 2.90 8.11 5.05
CA THR A 366 4.36 8.23 5.14
C THR A 366 4.83 8.27 6.57
N SER A 367 6.00 7.70 6.82
CA SER A 367 6.68 7.71 8.10
C SER A 367 7.89 8.65 8.03
N THR A 368 8.16 9.39 9.11
CA THR A 368 9.34 10.25 9.19
C THR A 368 9.81 10.46 10.64
N HIS A 369 11.09 10.78 10.80
CA HIS A 369 11.64 11.32 12.05
C HIS A 369 11.94 12.83 11.95
N ALA A 370 11.95 13.40 10.74
CA ALA A 370 12.22 14.80 10.47
C ALA A 370 11.06 15.72 10.88
N ARG A 371 11.20 16.37 12.05
CA ARG A 371 10.24 17.38 12.53
C ARG A 371 10.12 18.60 11.61
N GLU A 372 11.14 18.85 10.78
CA GLU A 372 11.11 19.91 9.75
C GLU A 372 10.07 19.69 8.65
N LEU A 373 9.53 18.47 8.52
CA LEU A 373 8.44 18.19 7.59
C LEU A 373 7.06 18.59 8.13
N ILE A 374 6.89 18.81 9.43
CA ILE A 374 5.60 19.18 10.02
C ILE A 374 5.08 20.52 9.44
N PRO A 375 5.88 21.60 9.39
CA PRO A 375 5.41 22.86 8.82
C PRO A 375 5.10 22.74 7.32
N ALA A 376 5.87 21.95 6.58
CA ALA A 376 5.65 21.75 5.14
C ALA A 376 4.48 20.82 4.81
N PHE A 377 4.20 19.87 5.70
CA PHE A 377 2.98 19.10 5.66
C PHE A 377 1.77 20.01 5.84
N GLY A 378 1.89 20.99 6.75
CA GLY A 378 0.92 22.05 6.93
C GLY A 378 -0.45 21.46 7.24
N HIS A 379 -0.52 20.54 8.22
CA HIS A 379 -1.75 19.82 8.60
C HIS A 379 -2.96 20.76 8.69
N ASP A 380 -2.80 21.93 9.32
CA ASP A 380 -3.89 22.87 9.59
C ASP A 380 -4.22 23.80 8.41
N ILE A 381 -3.53 23.67 7.28
CA ILE A 381 -3.72 24.52 6.10
C ILE A 381 -4.65 23.80 5.12
N PRO A 382 -5.88 24.26 4.87
CA PRO A 382 -6.74 23.63 3.87
C PRO A 382 -6.12 23.73 2.47
N GLU A 383 -6.05 22.61 1.77
CA GLU A 383 -5.56 22.52 0.39
C GLU A 383 -6.63 21.81 -0.45
N PRO A 384 -7.09 22.39 -1.59
CA PRO A 384 -8.13 21.78 -2.41
C PRO A 384 -7.77 20.37 -2.86
N GLY A 385 -8.69 19.41 -2.68
CA GLY A 385 -8.49 18.00 -3.03
C GLY A 385 -7.66 17.19 -2.03
N LEU A 386 -7.19 17.81 -0.94
CA LEU A 386 -6.40 17.15 0.10
C LEU A 386 -7.15 17.07 1.42
N ARG A 387 -7.13 15.89 2.02
CA ARG A 387 -7.53 15.59 3.40
C ARG A 387 -6.32 15.05 4.12
N LYS A 388 -5.80 15.84 5.04
CA LYS A 388 -4.53 15.59 5.70
C LYS A 388 -4.76 15.18 7.14
N GLY A 389 -4.15 14.06 7.52
CA GLY A 389 -4.11 13.58 8.88
C GLY A 389 -2.68 13.29 9.31
N GLY A 390 -2.50 13.01 10.59
CA GLY A 390 -1.21 12.57 11.09
C GLY A 390 -1.28 12.17 12.55
N HIS A 391 -0.25 11.44 12.98
CA HIS A 391 -0.12 10.99 14.35
C HIS A 391 1.33 11.10 14.81
N ILE A 392 1.52 11.58 16.04
CA ILE A 392 2.82 11.62 16.69
C ILE A 392 2.86 10.45 17.69
N ILE A 393 3.74 9.47 17.46
CA ILE A 393 3.92 8.35 18.40
C ILE A 393 4.94 8.78 19.45
N GLU A 394 4.47 8.92 20.69
CA GLU A 394 5.26 9.35 21.83
C GLU A 394 5.86 8.18 22.63
N GLU A 395 6.90 8.49 23.39
CA GLU A 395 7.62 7.54 24.24
C GLU A 395 6.73 7.10 25.42
N GLY A 396 6.45 5.80 25.55
CA GLY A 396 5.56 5.24 26.58
C GLY A 396 4.11 4.96 26.14
N VAL A 397 3.75 5.30 24.90
CA VAL A 397 2.51 4.82 24.25
C VAL A 397 2.72 3.43 23.61
N ALA A 398 3.98 3.13 23.32
CA ALA A 398 4.48 1.83 22.93
C ALA A 398 5.13 1.16 24.16
#